data_AF-A0A7J9ZB46-F1
#
_entry.id   AF-A0A7J9ZB46-F1
#
_cell.length_a   1.000
_cell.length_b   1.000
_cell.length_c   1.000
_cell.angle_alpha   90.00
_cell.angle_beta   90.00
_cell.angle_gamma   90.00
#
_symmetry.space_group_name_H-M   'P 1'
#
loop_
_entity.id
_entity.type
_entity.pdbx_description
1 polymer ?
#
loop_
_entity_poly.entity_id
_entity_poly.type
_entity_poly.pdbx_seq_one_letter_code
_entity_poly.pdbx_strand_id
1 'polypeptide(L)'
;MRSRVRRAAFGVVAAAAVAVLAACGPVQMGAAAVVGDQRIAASSISGPAAEVERIAPASSEQGSVPGGIVLTRVIDLLITEQARREGIDWSQGDIDKAIGKATQDEGLRPGQVYSVPLVSGVQVQLPTSEARRFGRALYLEQALTKRYGSADPEKGQRELAKRLSALAREIGVHVNPRYGEFDYAKVSLQLNYGGLWVPAKRPAP
;
A
#
# COMPACT_ATOMS: atom_id res chain seq x y z
N MET A 1 -76.93 -23.67 20.52
CA MET A 1 -77.52 -23.11 19.29
C MET A 1 -76.55 -22.06 18.72
N ARG A 2 -76.00 -22.31 17.52
CA ARG A 2 -76.02 -21.43 16.31
C ARG A 2 -75.40 -20.03 16.52
N SER A 3 -74.39 -19.56 15.79
CA SER A 3 -74.11 -19.78 14.36
C SER A 3 -72.76 -19.22 13.90
N ARG A 4 -72.04 -20.06 13.14
CA ARG A 4 -71.43 -19.82 11.80
C ARG A 4 -70.63 -18.52 11.53
N VAL A 5 -69.31 -18.73 11.43
CA VAL A 5 -68.40 -18.44 10.29
C VAL A 5 -68.91 -17.52 9.16
N ARG A 6 -68.11 -16.49 8.81
CA ARG A 6 -67.57 -16.12 7.45
C ARG A 6 -67.04 -14.67 7.47
N ARG A 7 -65.71 -14.47 7.43
CA ARG A 7 -64.87 -14.12 6.25
C ARG A 7 -65.26 -12.83 5.50
N ALA A 8 -64.41 -11.80 5.61
CA ALA A 8 -63.91 -10.92 4.54
C ALA A 8 -62.91 -9.94 5.19
N ALA A 9 -61.59 -10.11 5.03
CA ALA A 9 -60.77 -9.71 3.89
C ALA A 9 -60.87 -8.19 3.61
N PHE A 10 -59.93 -7.39 4.13
CA PHE A 10 -59.47 -6.12 3.55
C PHE A 10 -58.22 -5.66 4.32
N GLY A 11 -57.15 -5.33 3.59
CA GLY A 11 -55.94 -4.73 4.18
C GLY A 11 -54.65 -5.05 3.43
N VAL A 12 -54.62 -4.76 2.13
CA VAL A 12 -53.38 -4.61 1.35
C VAL A 12 -52.59 -3.42 1.91
N VAL A 13 -51.27 -3.43 1.71
CA VAL A 13 -50.26 -2.38 1.98
C VAL A 13 -49.47 -2.59 3.27
N ALA A 14 -48.42 -3.42 3.18
CA ALA A 14 -47.15 -3.12 3.84
C ALA A 14 -46.05 -3.27 2.78
N ALA A 15 -45.62 -2.12 2.30
CA ALA A 15 -44.62 -1.96 1.26
C ALA A 15 -43.29 -2.62 1.66
N ALA A 16 -42.62 -3.13 0.64
CA ALA A 16 -41.25 -3.60 0.69
C ALA A 16 -40.33 -2.56 1.34
N ALA A 17 -39.69 -2.94 2.44
CA ALA A 17 -38.45 -2.32 2.91
C ALA A 17 -37.34 -3.38 2.88
N VAL A 18 -37.08 -3.91 1.68
CA VAL A 18 -35.79 -4.50 1.35
C VAL A 18 -34.83 -3.33 1.14
N ALA A 19 -34.36 -2.75 2.24
CA ALA A 19 -33.19 -1.88 2.20
C ALA A 19 -31.97 -2.76 2.48
N VAL A 20 -31.46 -3.35 1.41
CA VAL A 20 -30.14 -3.95 1.36
C VAL A 20 -29.12 -2.88 1.75
N LEU A 21 -28.72 -2.85 3.01
CA LEU A 21 -27.58 -2.07 3.48
C LEU A 21 -26.28 -2.80 3.08
N ALA A 22 -26.11 -3.09 1.79
CA ALA A 22 -24.84 -3.54 1.21
C ALA A 22 -24.08 -2.36 0.57
N ALA A 23 -24.28 -1.16 1.11
CA ALA A 23 -23.55 0.06 0.73
C ALA A 23 -22.60 0.48 1.86
N CYS A 24 -21.81 -0.46 2.36
CA CYS A 24 -20.55 -0.15 3.04
C CYS A 24 -19.56 -1.21 2.55
N GLY A 25 -18.81 -0.85 1.51
CA GLY A 25 -17.67 -1.66 1.07
C GLY A 25 -16.79 -1.93 2.30
N PRO A 26 -16.56 -3.20 2.67
CA PRO A 26 -15.76 -3.49 3.84
C PRO A 26 -14.30 -3.06 3.55
N VAL A 27 -13.54 -2.88 4.62
CA VAL A 27 -12.06 -2.80 4.64
C VAL A 27 -11.38 -1.42 4.47
N GLN A 28 -11.95 -0.40 3.82
CA GLN A 28 -11.23 0.90 3.63
C GLN A 28 -11.43 1.99 4.69
N MET A 29 -12.41 1.89 5.60
CA MET A 29 -12.65 2.90 6.64
C MET A 29 -11.42 3.05 7.55
N GLY A 30 -10.66 4.14 7.38
CA GLY A 30 -9.43 4.42 8.12
C GLY A 30 -8.20 3.59 7.73
N ALA A 31 -8.24 2.84 6.62
CA ALA A 31 -7.06 2.20 6.05
C ALA A 31 -6.42 3.13 5.00
N ALA A 32 -5.10 3.18 4.99
CA ALA A 32 -4.34 3.74 3.89
C ALA A 32 -4.14 2.75 2.76
N ALA A 33 -3.91 1.49 3.10
CA ALA A 33 -3.89 0.38 2.17
C ALA A 33 -4.23 -0.93 2.88
N VAL A 34 -4.63 -1.93 2.11
CA VAL A 34 -4.85 -3.31 2.52
C VAL A 34 -4.05 -4.19 1.57
N VAL A 35 -3.28 -5.14 2.11
CA VAL A 35 -2.42 -6.07 1.37
C VAL A 35 -2.74 -7.48 1.87
N GLY A 36 -3.56 -8.22 1.13
CA GLY A 36 -4.12 -9.47 1.64
C GLY A 36 -5.00 -9.23 2.87
N ASP A 37 -4.66 -9.89 3.96
CA ASP A 37 -5.29 -9.74 5.28
C ASP A 37 -4.69 -8.60 6.12
N GLN A 38 -3.58 -8.00 5.68
CA GLN A 38 -2.88 -6.97 6.42
C GLN A 38 -3.39 -5.57 6.10
N ARG A 39 -3.62 -4.79 7.16
CA ARG A 39 -4.11 -3.40 7.06
C ARG A 39 -3.02 -2.41 7.44
N ILE A 40 -2.79 -1.43 6.56
CA ILE A 40 -2.00 -0.24 6.86
C ILE A 40 -2.97 0.86 7.31
N ALA A 41 -2.89 1.29 8.57
CA ALA A 41 -3.80 2.30 9.12
C ALA A 41 -3.48 3.71 8.57
N ALA A 42 -4.52 4.46 8.21
CA ALA A 42 -4.41 5.87 7.79
C ALA A 42 -3.73 6.77 8.84
N SER A 43 -3.99 6.50 10.12
CA SER A 43 -3.39 7.23 11.26
C SER A 43 -1.88 7.04 11.38
N SER A 44 -1.34 5.97 10.79
CA SER A 44 0.09 5.66 10.87
C SER A 44 0.93 6.31 9.77
N ILE A 45 0.33 7.13 8.89
CA ILE A 45 1.00 7.78 7.75
C ILE A 45 1.43 9.21 8.05
N SER A 46 0.65 9.96 8.85
CA SER A 46 0.86 11.40 9.06
C SER A 46 2.17 11.72 9.78
N GLY A 47 2.56 10.92 10.77
CA GLY A 47 3.83 11.12 11.50
C GLY A 47 5.05 11.02 10.58
N PRO A 48 5.25 9.88 9.89
CA PRO A 48 6.32 9.74 8.91
C PRO A 48 6.28 10.80 7.79
N ALA A 49 5.10 11.16 7.28
CA ALA A 49 4.98 12.18 6.25
C ALA A 49 5.42 13.57 6.74
N ALA A 50 5.01 13.97 7.95
CA ALA A 50 5.43 15.23 8.56
C ALA A 50 6.95 15.25 8.84
N GLU A 51 7.54 14.10 9.17
CA GLU A 51 8.99 13.98 9.35
C GLU A 51 9.72 14.27 8.03
N VAL A 52 9.27 13.67 6.92
CA VAL A 52 9.81 13.91 5.57
C VAL A 52 9.67 15.38 5.19
N GLU A 53 8.49 15.96 5.33
CA GLU A 53 8.23 17.36 4.97
C GLU A 53 9.12 18.34 5.74
N ARG A 54 9.41 18.04 7.02
CA ARG A 54 10.26 18.89 7.86
C ARG A 54 11.74 18.85 7.46
N ILE A 55 12.25 17.68 7.07
CA ILE A 55 13.70 17.49 6.82
C ILE A 55 14.06 17.50 5.33
N ALA A 56 13.09 17.33 4.44
CA ALA A 56 13.24 17.35 3.00
C ALA A 56 12.05 18.09 2.33
N PRO A 57 11.90 19.41 2.53
CA PRO A 57 10.77 20.16 1.98
C PRO A 57 10.74 20.19 0.44
N ALA A 58 11.88 20.03 -0.23
CA ALA A 58 11.91 19.90 -1.70
C ALA A 58 11.20 18.64 -2.21
N SER A 59 10.99 17.67 -1.32
CA SER A 59 10.39 16.40 -1.67
C SER A 59 8.88 16.41 -1.85
N SER A 60 8.18 17.35 -1.21
CA SER A 60 6.75 17.56 -1.43
C SER A 60 6.45 18.13 -2.82
N GLU A 61 7.44 18.79 -3.45
CA GLU A 61 7.35 19.31 -4.82
C GLU A 61 7.38 18.19 -5.88
N GLN A 62 7.93 17.02 -5.53
CA GLN A 62 8.17 15.92 -6.48
C GLN A 62 7.10 14.83 -6.46
N GLY A 63 6.11 14.92 -5.55
CA GLY A 63 4.99 13.99 -5.47
C GLY A 63 4.32 13.96 -4.09
N SER A 64 3.35 13.06 -3.93
CA SER A 64 2.67 12.87 -2.63
C SER A 64 3.57 12.16 -1.63
N VAL A 65 4.10 12.88 -0.64
CA VAL A 65 4.86 12.30 0.48
C VAL A 65 4.05 11.23 1.21
N PRO A 66 2.77 11.47 1.61
CA PRO A 66 1.95 10.42 2.22
C PRO A 66 1.73 9.21 1.32
N GLY A 67 1.57 9.41 0.01
CA GLY A 67 1.49 8.32 -0.97
C GLY A 67 2.77 7.49 -1.00
N GLY A 68 3.94 8.13 -1.00
CA GLY A 68 5.24 7.47 -0.91
C GLY A 68 5.35 6.55 0.32
N ILE A 69 4.95 7.04 1.50
CA ILE A 69 4.94 6.23 2.74
C ILE A 69 3.99 5.02 2.62
N VAL A 70 2.83 5.19 1.96
CA VAL A 70 1.92 4.06 1.73
C VAL A 70 2.56 3.04 0.79
N LEU A 71 3.18 3.49 -0.30
CA LEU A 71 3.83 2.61 -1.26
C LEU A 71 4.96 1.79 -0.63
N THR A 72 5.86 2.41 0.14
CA THR A 72 6.96 1.68 0.79
C THR A 72 6.45 0.62 1.75
N ARG A 73 5.37 0.88 2.47
CA ARG A 73 4.76 -0.10 3.37
C ARG A 73 4.06 -1.22 2.62
N VAL A 74 3.39 -0.93 1.50
CA VAL A 74 2.82 -1.97 0.63
C VAL A 74 3.95 -2.87 0.10
N ILE A 75 5.04 -2.29 -0.40
CA ILE A 75 6.20 -3.04 -0.90
C ILE A 75 6.83 -3.89 0.21
N ASP A 76 7.05 -3.34 1.41
CA ASP A 76 7.56 -4.10 2.57
C ASP A 76 6.69 -5.31 2.90
N LEU A 77 5.36 -5.17 2.87
CA LEU A 77 4.45 -6.30 3.10
C LEU A 77 4.53 -7.35 1.98
N LEU A 78 4.60 -6.93 0.71
CA LEU A 78 4.75 -7.84 -0.42
C LEU A 78 6.08 -8.59 -0.38
N ILE A 79 7.18 -7.91 -0.08
CA ILE A 79 8.52 -8.52 0.07
C ILE A 79 8.51 -9.50 1.25
N THR A 80 7.93 -9.12 2.38
CA THR A 80 7.83 -9.97 3.57
C THR A 80 7.03 -11.24 3.27
N GLU A 81 5.87 -11.12 2.62
CA GLU A 81 5.06 -12.27 2.23
C GLU A 81 5.76 -13.15 1.20
N GLN A 82 6.45 -12.56 0.21
CA GLN A 82 7.22 -13.33 -0.76
C GLN A 82 8.38 -14.08 -0.09
N ALA A 83 9.11 -13.43 0.83
CA ALA A 83 10.18 -14.06 1.61
C ALA A 83 9.66 -15.24 2.44
N ARG A 84 8.49 -15.08 3.08
CA ARG A 84 7.82 -16.14 3.83
C ARG A 84 7.49 -17.34 2.93
N ARG A 85 6.96 -17.11 1.72
CA ARG A 85 6.65 -18.16 0.74
C ARG A 85 7.89 -18.90 0.25
N GLU A 86 9.03 -18.20 0.18
CA GLU A 86 10.32 -18.79 -0.16
C GLU A 86 11.00 -19.46 1.05
N GLY A 87 10.45 -19.35 2.26
CA GLY A 87 11.07 -19.90 3.48
C GLY A 87 12.36 -19.17 3.87
N ILE A 88 12.41 -17.85 3.64
CA ILE A 88 13.51 -16.99 4.10
C ILE A 88 13.15 -16.47 5.49
N ASP A 89 13.86 -16.95 6.50
CA ASP A 89 13.79 -16.43 7.86
C ASP A 89 14.70 -15.21 8.04
N TRP A 90 14.39 -14.37 9.02
CA TRP A 90 15.23 -13.24 9.42
C TRP A 90 15.23 -13.05 10.92
N SER A 91 16.35 -12.59 11.47
CA SER A 91 16.46 -12.16 12.86
C SER A 91 16.53 -10.63 12.98
N GLN A 92 16.32 -10.11 14.19
CA GLN A 92 16.58 -8.68 14.46
C GLN A 92 18.05 -8.32 14.18
N GLY A 93 18.98 -9.24 14.45
CA GLY A 93 20.40 -9.02 14.17
C GLY A 93 20.72 -8.92 12.67
N ASP A 94 19.96 -9.60 11.80
CA ASP A 94 20.11 -9.47 10.35
C ASP A 94 19.62 -8.12 9.85
N ILE A 95 18.50 -7.65 10.39
CA ILE A 95 17.94 -6.33 10.11
C ILE A 95 18.91 -5.23 10.58
N ASP A 96 19.41 -5.33 11.81
CA ASP A 96 20.35 -4.35 12.36
C ASP A 96 21.67 -4.31 11.56
N LYS A 97 22.15 -5.47 11.07
CA LYS A 97 23.30 -5.52 10.16
C LYS A 97 23.00 -4.88 8.80
N ALA A 98 21.80 -5.10 8.25
CA ALA A 98 21.41 -4.49 6.98
C ALA A 98 21.31 -2.97 7.10
N ILE A 99 20.71 -2.48 8.20
CA ILE A 99 20.67 -1.05 8.53
C ILE A 99 22.08 -0.52 8.73
N GLY A 100 22.92 -1.20 9.52
CA GLY A 100 24.31 -0.80 9.77
C GLY A 100 25.09 -0.62 8.47
N LYS A 101 25.01 -1.59 7.56
CA LYS A 101 25.63 -1.49 6.23
C LYS A 101 25.08 -0.32 5.43
N ALA A 102 23.77 -0.17 5.34
CA ALA A 102 23.17 0.95 4.63
C ALA A 102 23.55 2.31 5.27
N THR A 103 23.70 2.39 6.60
CA THR A 103 24.19 3.59 7.30
C THR A 103 25.65 3.92 6.98
N GLN A 104 26.48 2.90 6.80
CA GLN A 104 27.90 3.06 6.46
C GLN A 104 28.12 3.36 4.99
N ASP A 105 27.44 2.63 4.11
CA ASP A 105 27.65 2.65 2.65
C ASP A 105 26.85 3.78 1.98
N GLU A 106 25.59 3.96 2.40
CA GLU A 106 24.66 4.92 1.80
C GLU A 106 24.46 6.18 2.68
N GLY A 107 25.12 6.21 3.85
CA GLY A 107 25.09 7.36 4.74
C GLY A 107 23.77 7.55 5.48
N LEU A 108 22.99 6.48 5.70
CA LEU A 108 21.83 6.49 6.60
C LEU A 108 22.20 7.05 7.98
N ARG A 109 21.56 8.15 8.39
CA ARG A 109 21.80 8.94 9.60
C ARG A 109 20.46 9.31 10.20
N PRO A 110 20.31 9.23 11.54
CA PRO A 110 19.09 9.67 12.20
C PRO A 110 18.76 11.13 11.85
N GLY A 111 17.51 11.39 11.47
CA GLY A 111 17.02 12.72 11.11
C GLY A 111 17.23 13.13 9.64
N GLN A 112 17.55 12.19 8.75
CA GLN A 112 17.65 12.43 7.30
C GLN A 112 16.61 11.60 6.53
N VAL A 113 16.17 12.13 5.38
CA VAL A 113 15.39 11.38 4.38
C VAL A 113 16.35 10.71 3.41
N TYR A 114 16.05 9.47 3.06
CA TYR A 114 16.77 8.70 2.06
C TYR A 114 15.90 8.43 0.86
N SER A 115 16.42 8.72 -0.34
CA SER A 115 15.85 8.22 -1.59
C SER A 115 16.42 6.85 -1.84
N VAL A 116 15.57 5.82 -1.76
CA VAL A 116 15.99 4.44 -2.01
C VAL A 116 15.20 3.89 -3.19
N PRO A 117 15.89 3.35 -4.21
CA PRO A 117 15.22 2.58 -5.24
C PRO A 117 14.78 1.25 -4.63
N LEU A 118 13.47 1.06 -4.48
CA LEU A 118 12.91 -0.29 -4.27
C LEU A 118 12.64 -0.94 -5.63
N VAL A 119 12.20 -2.20 -5.59
CA VAL A 119 11.76 -2.99 -6.75
C VAL A 119 11.10 -2.12 -7.84
N SER A 120 11.53 -2.31 -9.09
CA SER A 120 11.08 -1.56 -10.28
C SER A 120 11.60 -0.11 -10.43
N GLY A 121 12.66 0.28 -9.72
CA GLY A 121 13.28 1.61 -9.86
C GLY A 121 12.44 2.73 -9.25
N VAL A 122 11.50 2.37 -8.36
CA VAL A 122 10.67 3.33 -7.65
C VAL A 122 11.52 4.01 -6.59
N GLN A 123 11.78 5.30 -6.79
CA GLN A 123 12.44 6.12 -5.78
C GLN A 123 11.40 6.52 -4.74
N VAL A 124 11.62 6.12 -3.49
CA VAL A 124 10.80 6.60 -2.38
C VAL A 124 11.67 7.16 -1.28
N GLN A 125 11.10 8.15 -0.59
CA GLN A 125 11.71 8.82 0.53
C GLN A 125 11.34 8.14 1.84
N LEU A 126 12.34 7.95 2.69
CA LEU A 126 12.20 7.20 3.93
C LEU A 126 12.57 8.06 5.14
N PRO A 127 11.61 8.34 6.03
CA PRO A 127 11.89 8.98 7.31
C PRO A 127 12.57 8.01 8.27
N THR A 128 13.28 8.55 9.27
CA THR A 128 14.05 7.74 10.24
C THR A 128 13.14 6.84 11.07
N SER A 129 11.91 7.29 11.36
CA SER A 129 10.90 6.47 12.04
C SER A 129 10.57 5.15 11.30
N GLU A 130 10.82 5.06 10.00
CA GLU A 130 10.60 3.85 9.20
C GLU A 130 11.86 3.00 8.99
N ALA A 131 13.02 3.41 9.53
CA ALA A 131 14.32 2.79 9.24
C ALA A 131 14.37 1.27 9.51
N ARG A 132 13.73 0.79 10.59
CA ARG A 132 13.69 -0.66 10.88
C ARG A 132 12.84 -1.44 9.89
N ARG A 133 11.67 -0.90 9.52
CA ARG A 133 10.79 -1.51 8.52
C ARG A 133 11.54 -1.59 7.19
N PHE A 134 12.18 -0.50 6.83
CA PHE A 134 12.98 -0.41 5.62
C PHE A 134 14.19 -1.36 5.64
N GLY A 135 14.94 -1.42 6.72
CA GLY A 135 16.08 -2.34 6.85
C GLY A 135 15.69 -3.81 6.67
N ARG A 136 14.50 -4.19 7.14
CA ARG A 136 13.94 -5.53 6.86
C ARG A 136 13.61 -5.69 5.37
N ALA A 137 12.91 -4.73 4.77
CA ALA A 137 12.57 -4.78 3.35
C ALA A 137 13.84 -4.90 2.48
N LEU A 138 14.88 -4.11 2.76
CA LEU A 138 16.19 -4.21 2.08
C LEU A 138 16.82 -5.60 2.24
N TYR A 139 16.89 -6.10 3.47
CA TYR A 139 17.48 -7.42 3.74
C TYR A 139 16.77 -8.51 2.93
N LEU A 140 15.44 -8.52 2.98
CA LEU A 140 14.62 -9.51 2.29
C LEU A 140 14.66 -9.33 0.77
N GLU A 141 14.66 -8.10 0.27
CA GLU A 141 14.83 -7.79 -1.15
C GLU A 141 16.15 -8.35 -1.68
N GLN A 142 17.25 -8.13 -0.95
CA GLN A 142 18.57 -8.66 -1.32
C GLN A 142 18.58 -10.20 -1.28
N ALA A 143 17.98 -10.81 -0.26
CA ALA A 143 17.91 -12.26 -0.14
C ALA A 143 17.11 -12.88 -1.29
N LEU A 144 15.94 -12.31 -1.61
CA LEU A 144 15.09 -12.74 -2.71
C LEU A 144 15.75 -12.53 -4.08
N THR A 145 16.34 -11.37 -4.30
CA THR A 145 17.06 -11.04 -5.54
C THR A 145 18.20 -12.03 -5.78
N LYS A 146 18.99 -12.36 -4.75
CA LYS A 146 20.04 -13.39 -4.85
C LYS A 146 19.46 -14.76 -5.17
N ARG A 147 18.37 -15.14 -4.51
CA ARG A 147 17.68 -16.42 -4.74
C ARG A 147 17.16 -16.57 -6.16
N TYR A 148 16.66 -15.50 -6.77
CA TYR A 148 16.11 -15.54 -8.13
C TYR A 148 17.16 -15.29 -9.23
N GLY A 149 18.20 -14.53 -8.91
CA GLY A 149 19.25 -14.14 -9.85
C GLY A 149 20.45 -15.08 -9.89
N SER A 150 20.62 -15.91 -8.86
CA SER A 150 21.83 -16.69 -8.56
C SER A 150 23.09 -15.81 -8.51
N ALA A 151 23.63 -15.42 -9.67
CA ALA A 151 24.83 -14.58 -9.85
C ALA A 151 24.61 -13.31 -10.68
N ASP A 152 23.41 -13.12 -11.27
CA ASP A 152 23.04 -11.92 -12.02
C ASP A 152 22.05 -11.08 -11.19
N PRO A 153 22.50 -9.96 -10.59
CA PRO A 153 21.66 -9.10 -9.78
C PRO A 153 20.49 -8.49 -10.55
N GLU A 154 20.69 -8.11 -11.82
CA GLU A 154 19.63 -7.50 -12.61
C GLU A 154 18.53 -8.50 -12.95
N LYS A 155 18.92 -9.72 -13.32
CA LYS A 155 17.96 -10.82 -13.53
C LYS A 155 17.19 -11.10 -12.25
N GLY A 156 17.87 -11.16 -11.11
CA GLY A 156 17.24 -11.33 -9.80
C GLY A 156 16.20 -10.25 -9.51
N GLN A 157 16.53 -8.98 -9.80
CA GLN A 157 15.64 -7.85 -9.54
C GLN A 157 14.42 -7.87 -10.48
N ARG A 158 14.60 -8.20 -11.77
CA ARG A 158 13.50 -8.36 -12.72
C ARG A 158 12.55 -9.49 -12.32
N GLU A 159 13.10 -10.63 -11.89
CA GLU A 159 12.29 -11.77 -11.45
C GLU A 159 11.57 -11.47 -10.12
N LEU A 160 12.22 -10.76 -9.20
CA LEU A 160 11.57 -10.27 -7.98
C LEU A 160 10.40 -9.35 -8.31
N ALA A 161 10.59 -8.35 -9.19
CA ALA A 161 9.52 -7.44 -9.62
C ALA A 161 8.32 -8.20 -10.19
N LYS A 162 8.57 -9.15 -11.10
CA LYS A 162 7.53 -10.00 -11.68
C LYS A 162 6.76 -10.79 -10.62
N ARG A 163 7.46 -11.34 -9.62
CA ARG A 163 6.85 -12.10 -8.52
C ARG A 163 6.03 -11.21 -7.59
N LEU A 164 6.53 -10.04 -7.22
CA LEU A 164 5.75 -9.10 -6.41
C LEU A 164 4.51 -8.60 -7.14
N SER A 165 4.58 -8.35 -8.45
CA SER A 165 3.41 -8.05 -9.28
C SER A 165 2.39 -9.19 -9.29
N ALA A 166 2.85 -10.44 -9.42
CA ALA A 166 1.97 -11.60 -9.38
C ALA A 166 1.32 -11.76 -8.00
N LEU A 167 2.14 -11.67 -6.94
CA LEU A 167 1.70 -11.77 -5.55
C LEU A 167 0.69 -10.68 -5.21
N ALA A 168 0.94 -9.43 -5.58
CA ALA A 168 0.03 -8.32 -5.33
C ALA A 168 -1.36 -8.55 -5.94
N ARG A 169 -1.43 -9.13 -7.14
CA ARG A 169 -2.70 -9.54 -7.76
C ARG A 169 -3.34 -10.72 -7.04
N GLU A 170 -2.53 -11.69 -6.63
CA GLU A 170 -2.99 -12.91 -5.96
C GLU A 170 -3.63 -12.61 -4.60
N ILE A 171 -2.95 -11.84 -3.74
CA ILE A 171 -3.43 -11.56 -2.39
C ILE A 171 -4.37 -10.36 -2.34
N GLY A 172 -4.42 -9.54 -3.41
CA GLY A 172 -5.21 -8.32 -3.46
C GLY A 172 -4.56 -7.18 -2.69
N VAL A 173 -4.19 -6.13 -3.43
CA VAL A 173 -3.71 -4.86 -2.87
C VAL A 173 -4.73 -3.77 -3.14
N HIS A 174 -5.27 -3.17 -2.09
CA HIS A 174 -6.22 -2.07 -2.19
C HIS A 174 -5.68 -0.83 -1.48
N VAL A 175 -5.34 0.20 -2.25
CA VAL A 175 -4.87 1.49 -1.71
C VAL A 175 -6.05 2.45 -1.66
N ASN A 176 -6.14 3.22 -0.58
CA ASN A 176 -7.15 4.25 -0.46
C ASN A 176 -6.87 5.35 -1.51
N PRO A 177 -7.83 5.71 -2.37
CA PRO A 177 -7.62 6.63 -3.49
C PRO A 177 -6.97 7.96 -3.13
N ARG A 178 -7.14 8.43 -1.88
CA ARG A 178 -6.49 9.66 -1.40
C ARG A 178 -4.96 9.62 -1.42
N TYR A 179 -4.37 8.42 -1.43
CA TYR A 179 -2.93 8.20 -1.48
C TYR A 179 -2.43 7.83 -2.88
N GLY A 180 -3.34 7.62 -3.84
CA GLY A 180 -3.04 7.16 -5.19
C GLY A 180 -3.73 5.84 -5.53
N GLU A 181 -3.46 5.39 -6.76
CA GLU A 181 -3.96 4.15 -7.33
C GLU A 181 -2.81 3.16 -7.51
N PHE A 182 -3.00 1.90 -7.11
CA PHE A 182 -1.92 0.91 -7.16
C PHE A 182 -1.82 0.27 -8.55
N ASP A 183 -0.66 0.42 -9.19
CA ASP A 183 -0.32 -0.22 -10.45
C ASP A 183 0.36 -1.56 -10.16
N TYR A 184 -0.40 -2.65 -10.31
CA TYR A 184 0.11 -4.01 -10.10
C TYR A 184 1.24 -4.40 -11.07
N ALA A 185 1.26 -3.86 -12.27
CA ALA A 185 2.27 -4.21 -13.27
C ALA A 185 3.63 -3.59 -12.93
N LYS A 186 3.62 -2.40 -12.32
CA LYS A 186 4.83 -1.69 -11.93
C LYS A 186 5.19 -1.85 -10.45
N VAL A 187 4.25 -2.35 -9.62
CA VAL A 187 4.34 -2.35 -8.15
C VAL A 187 4.60 -0.93 -7.65
N SER A 188 3.77 0.01 -8.11
CA SER A 188 3.92 1.43 -7.82
C SER A 188 2.57 2.09 -7.53
N LEU A 189 2.59 3.34 -7.07
CA LEU A 189 1.41 4.17 -7.06
C LEU A 189 1.42 5.11 -8.25
N GLN A 190 0.30 5.19 -8.95
CA GLN A 190 -0.02 6.27 -9.87
C GLN A 190 -0.84 7.31 -9.11
N LEU A 191 -0.44 8.58 -9.21
CA LEU A 191 -1.25 9.67 -8.69
C LEU A 191 -2.47 9.82 -9.59
N ASN A 192 -3.64 9.48 -9.05
CA ASN A 192 -4.90 9.74 -9.74
C ASN A 192 -5.32 11.19 -9.42
N TYR A 193 -4.82 12.15 -10.21
CA TYR A 193 -5.35 13.53 -10.23
C TYR A 193 -6.70 13.55 -10.97
N GLY A 194 -7.62 12.65 -10.62
CA GLY A 194 -8.88 12.46 -11.33
C GLY A 194 -9.63 13.78 -11.46
N GLY A 195 -9.66 14.35 -12.66
CA GLY A 195 -10.65 15.29 -13.18
C GLY A 195 -10.95 16.60 -12.43
N LEU A 196 -10.37 16.87 -11.27
CA LEU A 196 -10.73 18.02 -10.41
C LEU A 196 -10.28 19.38 -10.94
N TRP A 197 -9.64 19.42 -12.11
CA TRP A 197 -9.16 20.65 -12.77
C TRP A 197 -9.46 20.73 -14.27
N VAL A 198 -10.45 19.98 -14.78
CA VAL A 198 -11.04 20.36 -16.08
C VAL A 198 -12.07 21.44 -15.79
N PRO A 199 -11.79 22.74 -16.01
CA PRO A 199 -12.84 23.75 -15.91
C PRO A 199 -13.96 23.33 -16.86
N ALA A 200 -15.20 23.32 -16.34
CA ALA A 200 -16.38 23.07 -17.15
C ALA A 200 -16.25 23.89 -18.45
N LYS A 201 -16.31 23.21 -19.59
CA LYS A 201 -16.19 23.84 -20.91
C LYS A 201 -17.22 24.97 -20.93
N ARG A 202 -16.75 26.22 -20.91
CA ARG A 202 -17.61 27.40 -20.95
C ARG A 202 -18.51 27.23 -22.18
N PRO A 203 -19.85 27.28 -22.06
CA PRO A 203 -20.69 27.22 -23.25
C PRO A 203 -20.25 28.35 -24.18
N ALA A 204 -20.04 27.99 -25.46
CA ALA A 204 -19.67 28.94 -26.49
C ALA A 204 -20.77 30.02 -26.61
N PRO A 205 -20.39 31.27 -26.98
CA PRO A 205 -21.35 32.38 -27.11
C PRO A 205 -22.45 32.10 -28.14
#